data_AF-A0A841BVN4-F1
#
_entry.id   AF-A0A841BVN4-F1
#
_cell.length_a   1.000
_cell.length_b   1.000
_cell.length_c   1.000
_cell.angle_alpha   90.00
_cell.angle_beta   90.00
_cell.angle_gamma   90.00
#
_symmetry.space_group_name_H-M   'P 1'
#
loop_
_entity.id
_entity.type
_entity.pdbx_description
1 polymer ?
#
loop_
_entity_poly.entity_id
_entity_poly.type
_entity_poly.pdbx_seq_one_letter_code
_entity_poly.pdbx_strand_id
1 'polypeptide(L)'
;MSLLRAPNPGPMTLDGTNTWIVDGRICIDPGPDDQGHLAAIGSVDEIVTTHGHPDHTDGVPGLIELTGAVVVTAPTGLEVLPTPGHTADSVCFVADRDGERAVFTGDTILGRGTTVVAWPDGDLGAYLASLRVLAGFDGVLGLPGHGPVIPDVGAAARAYLSHREQRLDQVRAALAAGAETAEDVVDVVYADVDPGVRFAAVWSVRAQLAYLGRP
;
A
#
# COMPACT_ATOMS: atom_id res chain seq x y z
N MET A 1 11.80 -16.48 2.62
CA MET A 1 10.43 -15.92 2.67
C MET A 1 9.58 -16.57 1.60
N SER A 2 8.27 -16.67 1.80
CA SER A 2 7.30 -17.18 0.82
C SER A 2 6.09 -16.26 0.70
N LEU A 3 5.41 -16.33 -0.44
CA LEU A 3 4.18 -15.60 -0.74
C LEU A 3 3.01 -16.56 -0.74
N LEU A 4 1.94 -16.22 -0.01
CA LEU A 4 0.63 -16.82 -0.16
C LEU A 4 -0.36 -15.71 -0.53
N ARG A 5 -1.04 -15.86 -1.67
CA ARG A 5 -2.00 -14.85 -2.13
C ARG A 5 -3.41 -15.24 -1.73
N ALA A 6 -4.10 -14.35 -1.05
CA ALA A 6 -5.49 -14.52 -0.65
C ALA A 6 -6.43 -14.55 -1.88
N PRO A 7 -7.52 -15.33 -1.83
CA PRO A 7 -8.47 -15.48 -2.94
C PRO A 7 -9.48 -14.32 -3.01
N ASN A 8 -9.03 -13.07 -2.90
CA ASN A 8 -9.85 -11.86 -2.87
C ASN A 8 -9.51 -10.86 -4.00
N PRO A 9 -9.49 -11.28 -5.28
CA PRO A 9 -9.19 -10.36 -6.39
C PRO A 9 -10.26 -9.28 -6.53
N GLY A 10 -9.86 -8.09 -6.95
CA GLY A 10 -10.77 -6.97 -7.08
C GLY A 10 -10.11 -5.69 -7.60
N PRO A 11 -10.88 -4.62 -7.83
CA PRO A 11 -10.35 -3.36 -8.34
C PRO A 11 -9.27 -2.74 -7.44
N MET A 12 -9.36 -2.94 -6.12
CA MET A 12 -8.41 -2.42 -5.13
C MET A 12 -7.27 -3.42 -4.83
N THR A 13 -7.60 -4.70 -4.74
CA THR A 13 -6.68 -5.77 -4.32
C THR A 13 -5.96 -6.46 -5.49
N LEU A 14 -6.22 -6.03 -6.73
CA LEU A 14 -5.67 -6.60 -7.95
C LEU A 14 -5.95 -8.11 -8.06
N ASP A 15 -4.89 -8.92 -8.00
CA ASP A 15 -4.93 -10.38 -8.08
C ASP A 15 -5.26 -11.02 -6.71
N GLY A 16 -5.35 -10.22 -5.64
CA GLY A 16 -5.55 -10.62 -4.25
C GLY A 16 -4.49 -10.01 -3.31
N THR A 17 -4.74 -10.06 -2.00
CA THR A 17 -3.77 -9.63 -0.97
C THR A 17 -2.60 -10.61 -0.90
N ASN A 18 -1.38 -10.09 -0.93
CA ASN A 18 -0.15 -10.83 -0.75
C ASN A 18 0.16 -10.96 0.75
N THR A 19 -0.08 -12.14 1.31
CA THR A 19 0.39 -12.51 2.65
C THR A 19 1.82 -13.04 2.56
N TRP A 20 2.74 -12.42 3.29
CA TRP A 20 4.15 -12.80 3.27
C TRP A 20 4.55 -13.55 4.53
N ILE A 21 5.22 -14.70 4.36
CA ILE A 21 5.77 -15.48 5.46
C ILE A 21 7.29 -15.32 5.49
N VAL A 22 7.79 -14.72 6.55
CA VAL A 22 9.23 -14.48 6.77
C VAL A 22 9.76 -15.50 7.77
N ASP A 23 10.88 -16.14 7.42
CA ASP A 23 11.53 -17.19 8.21
C ASP A 23 10.63 -18.36 8.65
N GLY A 24 9.49 -18.55 7.99
CA GLY A 24 8.49 -19.54 8.41
C GLY A 24 7.83 -19.24 9.75
N ARG A 25 7.90 -17.99 10.22
CA ARG A 25 7.50 -17.63 11.59
C ARG A 25 6.77 -16.29 11.73
N ILE A 26 6.98 -15.34 10.82
CA ILE A 26 6.29 -14.05 10.85
C ILE A 26 5.32 -14.04 9.67
N CYS A 27 4.04 -13.79 9.95
CA CYS A 27 3.03 -13.46 8.95
C CYS A 27 2.91 -11.94 8.82
N ILE A 28 3.20 -11.40 7.65
CA ILE A 28 2.91 -10.00 7.30
C ILE A 28 1.61 -9.99 6.49
N ASP A 29 0.61 -9.26 6.99
CA ASP A 29 -0.73 -9.09 6.40
C ASP A 29 -1.44 -10.43 6.15
N PRO A 30 -2.13 -11.01 7.15
CA PRO A 30 -2.82 -12.30 6.99
C PRO A 30 -3.94 -12.30 5.96
N GLY A 31 -4.35 -11.13 5.45
CA GLY A 31 -5.34 -11.03 4.41
C GLY A 31 -6.76 -10.87 4.97
N PRO A 32 -7.80 -11.13 4.16
CA PRO A 32 -9.19 -11.15 4.60
C PRO A 32 -9.48 -12.34 5.54
N ASP A 33 -10.64 -12.33 6.20
CA ASP A 33 -11.17 -13.51 6.92
C ASP A 33 -11.66 -14.59 5.92
N ASP A 34 -10.69 -15.26 5.28
CA ASP A 34 -10.89 -16.45 4.47
C ASP A 34 -10.25 -17.66 5.15
N GLN A 35 -11.10 -18.54 5.68
CA GLN A 35 -10.66 -19.69 6.46
C GLN A 35 -9.71 -20.64 5.69
N GLY A 36 -9.87 -20.75 4.36
CA GLY A 36 -9.00 -21.58 3.54
C GLY A 36 -7.60 -20.99 3.38
N HIS A 37 -7.52 -19.68 3.16
CA HIS A 37 -6.28 -18.91 3.12
C HIS A 37 -5.57 -18.93 4.47
N LEU A 38 -6.28 -18.66 5.57
CA LEU A 38 -5.71 -18.65 6.92
C LEU A 38 -5.16 -20.03 7.31
N ALA A 39 -5.87 -21.11 6.96
CA ALA A 39 -5.35 -22.46 7.18
C ALA A 39 -4.09 -22.75 6.34
N ALA A 40 -4.00 -22.20 5.12
CA ALA A 40 -2.86 -22.38 4.23
C ALA A 40 -1.61 -21.58 4.63
N ILE A 41 -1.75 -20.51 5.44
CA ILE A 41 -0.62 -19.80 6.06
C ILE A 41 0.23 -20.77 6.90
N GLY A 42 -0.43 -21.68 7.62
CA GLY A 42 0.24 -22.64 8.49
C GLY A 42 0.69 -22.01 9.82
N SER A 43 1.63 -22.69 10.49
CA SER A 43 2.12 -22.25 11.81
C SER A 43 3.02 -21.03 11.67
N VAL A 44 2.73 -19.98 12.45
CA VAL A 44 3.56 -18.79 12.62
C VAL A 44 3.62 -18.42 14.11
N ASP A 45 4.67 -17.71 14.52
CA ASP A 45 4.88 -17.24 15.88
C ASP A 45 4.35 -15.80 16.07
N GLU A 46 4.54 -14.95 15.06
CA GLU A 46 4.25 -13.52 15.08
C GLU A 46 3.37 -13.11 13.89
N ILE A 47 2.44 -12.18 14.13
CA ILE A 47 1.63 -11.53 13.09
C ILE A 47 1.92 -10.04 13.14
N VAL A 48 2.17 -9.45 11.97
CA VAL A 48 2.29 -8.00 11.80
C VAL A 48 1.43 -7.54 10.63
N THR A 49 0.97 -6.30 10.72
CA THR A 49 0.15 -5.68 9.66
C THR A 49 0.83 -4.40 9.17
N THR A 50 0.73 -4.14 7.87
CA THR A 50 1.30 -2.94 7.26
C THR A 50 0.43 -1.71 7.52
N HIS A 51 -0.88 -1.88 7.65
CA HIS A 51 -1.85 -0.85 7.99
C HIS A 51 -3.21 -1.46 8.34
N GLY A 52 -4.17 -0.62 8.74
CA GLY A 52 -5.49 -1.02 9.24
C GLY A 52 -6.57 -1.38 8.22
N HIS A 53 -6.28 -1.53 6.92
CA HIS A 53 -7.33 -1.89 5.97
C HIS A 53 -7.79 -3.36 6.10
N PRO A 54 -9.10 -3.63 5.96
CA PRO A 54 -9.69 -4.95 6.23
C PRO A 54 -9.07 -6.09 5.44
N ASP A 55 -8.69 -5.86 4.19
CA ASP A 55 -8.11 -6.88 3.33
C ASP A 55 -6.67 -7.27 3.73
N HIS A 56 -6.05 -6.54 4.67
CA HIS A 56 -4.80 -6.90 5.34
C HIS A 56 -5.03 -7.45 6.75
N THR A 57 -6.06 -6.98 7.46
CA THR A 57 -6.22 -7.21 8.91
C THR A 57 -7.33 -8.16 9.33
N ASP A 58 -8.36 -8.38 8.51
CA ASP A 58 -9.55 -9.16 8.92
C ASP A 58 -9.20 -10.61 9.25
N GLY A 59 -8.14 -11.15 8.64
CA GLY A 59 -7.63 -12.48 8.91
C GLY A 59 -6.93 -12.64 10.27
N VAL A 60 -6.58 -11.54 10.96
CA VAL A 60 -5.81 -11.58 12.22
C VAL A 60 -6.50 -12.43 13.30
N PRO A 61 -7.79 -12.23 13.65
CA PRO A 61 -8.43 -13.02 14.71
C PRO A 61 -8.45 -14.52 14.40
N GLY A 62 -8.77 -14.89 13.15
CA GLY A 62 -8.80 -16.28 12.72
C GLY A 62 -7.41 -16.93 12.75
N LEU A 63 -6.37 -16.20 12.33
CA LEU A 63 -5.01 -16.73 12.36
C LEU A 63 -4.50 -16.94 13.80
N ILE A 64 -4.86 -16.06 14.74
CA ILE A 64 -4.56 -16.24 16.18
C ILE A 64 -5.22 -17.51 16.70
N GLU A 65 -6.49 -17.75 16.38
CA GLU A 65 -7.21 -18.96 16.81
C GLU A 65 -6.55 -20.24 16.28
N LEU A 66 -6.08 -20.21 15.03
CA LEU A 66 -5.46 -21.37 14.38
C LEU A 66 -4.04 -21.68 14.89
N THR A 67 -3.27 -20.66 15.27
CA THR A 67 -1.82 -20.79 15.49
C THR A 67 -1.36 -20.48 16.92
N GLY A 68 -2.14 -19.70 17.66
CA GLY A 68 -1.69 -19.10 18.93
C GLY A 68 -0.65 -17.99 18.76
N ALA A 69 -0.41 -17.52 17.53
CA ALA A 69 0.53 -16.45 17.23
C ALA A 69 0.16 -15.14 17.96
N VAL A 70 1.17 -14.31 18.21
CA VAL A 70 0.98 -12.99 18.84
C VAL A 70 1.07 -11.88 17.82
N VAL A 71 0.19 -10.88 17.94
CA VAL A 71 0.29 -9.66 17.14
C VAL A 71 1.36 -8.75 17.75
N VAL A 72 2.32 -8.32 16.94
CA VAL A 72 3.41 -7.43 17.37
C VAL A 72 3.52 -6.22 16.44
N THR A 73 4.02 -5.11 16.96
CA THR A 73 4.28 -3.90 16.17
C THR A 73 5.75 -3.74 15.79
N ALA A 74 6.63 -4.52 16.42
CA ALA A 74 8.07 -4.54 16.18
C ALA A 74 8.55 -6.00 16.18
N PRO A 75 8.37 -6.72 15.05
CA PRO A 75 8.72 -8.13 14.95
C PRO A 75 10.23 -8.34 14.97
N THR A 76 10.67 -9.48 15.49
CA THR A 76 12.12 -9.76 15.57
C THR A 76 12.69 -10.05 14.19
N GLY A 77 13.68 -9.28 13.75
CA GLY A 77 14.37 -9.52 12.47
C GLY A 77 13.74 -8.80 11.26
N LEU A 78 12.81 -7.87 11.50
CA LEU A 78 12.42 -6.86 10.52
C LEU A 78 12.57 -5.47 11.15
N GLU A 79 13.12 -4.54 10.38
CA GLU A 79 13.05 -3.12 10.71
C GLU A 79 11.67 -2.59 10.31
N VAL A 80 11.07 -1.77 11.18
CA VAL A 80 9.81 -1.09 10.92
C VAL A 80 10.11 0.30 10.38
N LEU A 81 9.66 0.58 9.17
CA LEU A 81 9.83 1.87 8.50
C LEU A 81 8.46 2.56 8.37
N PRO A 82 8.16 3.60 9.19
CA PRO A 82 6.94 4.38 9.01
C PRO A 82 6.87 5.00 7.62
N THR A 83 5.79 4.73 6.90
CA THR A 83 5.53 5.24 5.55
C THR A 83 4.09 5.75 5.42
N PRO A 84 3.68 6.72 6.25
CA PRO A 84 2.32 7.25 6.22
C PRO A 84 2.00 7.87 4.85
N GLY A 85 0.72 7.87 4.52
CA GLY A 85 0.19 8.61 3.38
C GLY A 85 -0.83 7.84 2.57
N HIS A 86 -0.69 6.52 2.42
CA HIS A 86 -1.81 5.68 1.96
C HIS A 86 -2.90 5.67 3.04
N THR A 87 -2.50 5.30 4.25
CA THR A 87 -3.19 5.56 5.52
C THR A 87 -2.23 6.25 6.49
N ALA A 88 -2.74 6.82 7.58
CA ALA A 88 -1.90 7.45 8.60
C ALA A 88 -1.02 6.46 9.37
N ASP A 89 -1.44 5.19 9.47
CA ASP A 89 -0.74 4.11 10.17
C ASP A 89 0.14 3.23 9.27
N SER A 90 0.24 3.56 7.97
CA SER A 90 1.02 2.78 7.00
C SER A 90 2.50 2.64 7.40
N VAL A 91 2.99 1.41 7.39
CA VAL A 91 4.41 1.06 7.55
C VAL A 91 4.88 0.13 6.44
N CYS A 92 6.15 0.24 6.08
CA CYS A 92 6.89 -0.78 5.37
C CYS A 92 7.73 -1.59 6.37
N PHE A 93 7.99 -2.85 6.05
CA PHE A 93 8.96 -3.66 6.80
C PHE A 93 10.20 -3.92 5.96
N VAL A 94 11.39 -3.79 6.55
CA VAL A 94 12.66 -4.07 5.87
C VAL A 94 13.26 -5.34 6.47
N ALA A 95 13.45 -6.36 5.64
CA ALA A 95 14.27 -7.51 5.99
C ALA A 95 15.70 -7.28 5.50
N ASP A 96 16.68 -7.58 6.34
CA ASP A 96 18.10 -7.64 5.97
C ASP A 96 18.64 -9.01 6.40
N ARG A 97 19.19 -9.76 5.44
CA ARG A 97 19.83 -11.06 5.65
C ARG A 97 21.21 -11.02 5.05
N ASP A 98 22.20 -10.80 5.90
CA ASP A 98 23.62 -10.75 5.52
C ASP A 98 23.90 -9.75 4.38
N GLY A 99 23.19 -8.61 4.37
CA GLY A 99 23.31 -7.56 3.36
C GLY A 99 22.36 -7.70 2.16
N GLU A 100 21.62 -8.81 2.06
CA GLU A 100 20.51 -8.94 1.11
C GLU A 100 19.24 -8.35 1.72
N ARG A 101 18.78 -7.23 1.17
CA ARG A 101 17.62 -6.50 1.66
C ARG A 101 16.38 -6.73 0.80
N ALA A 102 15.23 -6.73 1.45
CA ALA A 102 13.92 -6.65 0.80
C ALA A 102 12.97 -5.76 1.60
N VAL A 103 12.07 -5.06 0.92
CA VAL A 103 11.07 -4.18 1.55
C VAL A 103 9.68 -4.74 1.30
N PHE A 104 8.96 -5.05 2.37
CA PHE A 104 7.52 -5.31 2.33
C PHE A 104 6.80 -3.98 2.29
N THR A 105 6.24 -3.61 1.15
CA THR A 105 5.77 -2.24 0.90
C THR A 105 4.31 -2.01 1.28
N GLY A 106 3.58 -3.08 1.65
CA GLY A 106 2.12 -3.04 1.83
C GLY A 106 1.48 -2.33 0.64
N ASP A 107 0.64 -1.34 0.95
CA ASP A 107 -0.04 -0.51 -0.04
C ASP A 107 0.65 0.83 -0.33
N THR A 108 1.85 1.04 0.22
CA THR A 108 2.65 2.24 -0.08
C THR A 108 3.11 2.23 -1.55
N ILE A 109 3.62 1.08 -2.02
CA ILE A 109 3.97 0.84 -3.43
C ILE A 109 3.41 -0.53 -3.81
N LEU A 110 2.68 -0.59 -4.93
CA LEU A 110 2.04 -1.79 -5.43
C LEU A 110 2.90 -2.42 -6.53
N GLY A 111 2.72 -3.71 -6.77
CA GLY A 111 3.41 -4.42 -7.85
C GLY A 111 2.99 -3.97 -9.26
N ARG A 112 1.82 -3.34 -9.38
CA ARG A 112 1.25 -2.83 -10.63
C ARG A 112 0.31 -1.66 -10.34
N GLY A 113 0.29 -0.68 -11.24
CA GLY A 113 -0.55 0.51 -11.09
C GLY A 113 0.00 1.46 -10.04
N THR A 114 -0.88 2.23 -9.40
CA THR A 114 -0.55 3.15 -8.29
C THR A 114 -1.53 2.96 -7.16
N THR A 115 -1.08 3.19 -5.92
CA THR A 115 -1.98 3.15 -4.75
C THR A 115 -2.98 4.31 -4.75
N VAL A 116 -4.04 4.19 -3.96
CA VAL A 116 -4.95 5.31 -3.67
C VAL A 116 -4.44 6.06 -2.44
N VAL A 117 -4.54 7.39 -2.45
CA VAL A 117 -4.29 8.23 -1.27
C VAL A 117 -5.59 8.99 -1.01
N ALA A 118 -6.31 8.61 0.04
CA ALA A 118 -7.68 9.05 0.28
C ALA A 118 -7.79 9.90 1.56
N TRP A 119 -7.98 11.21 1.40
CA TRP A 119 -8.18 12.13 2.51
C TRP A 119 -9.48 11.82 3.29
N PRO A 120 -9.51 11.91 4.64
CA PRO A 120 -8.45 12.45 5.52
C PRO A 120 -7.47 11.45 6.11
N ASP A 121 -7.69 10.15 5.96
CA ASP A 121 -6.76 9.15 6.51
C ASP A 121 -5.46 9.10 5.70
N GLY A 122 -5.58 9.04 4.38
CA GLY A 122 -4.47 9.24 3.46
C GLY A 122 -4.11 10.72 3.30
N ASP A 123 -2.83 11.03 3.37
CA ASP A 123 -2.27 12.37 3.22
C ASP A 123 -1.21 12.38 2.12
N LEU A 124 -1.42 13.21 1.09
CA LEU A 124 -0.52 13.27 -0.06
C LEU A 124 0.86 13.85 0.31
N GLY A 125 0.95 14.76 1.26
CA GLY A 125 2.22 15.34 1.69
C GLY A 125 3.11 14.31 2.39
N ALA A 126 2.52 13.58 3.34
CA ALA A 126 3.12 12.45 4.02
C ALA A 126 3.50 11.35 3.03
N TYR A 127 2.60 11.02 2.09
CA TYR A 127 2.86 10.02 1.06
C TYR A 127 4.08 10.37 0.20
N LEU A 128 4.18 11.62 -0.26
CA LEU A 128 5.35 12.08 -1.03
C LEU A 128 6.63 12.06 -0.19
N ALA A 129 6.57 12.32 1.13
CA ALA A 129 7.72 12.18 2.02
C ALA A 129 8.16 10.72 2.15
N SER A 130 7.21 9.81 2.36
CA SER A 130 7.44 8.36 2.42
C SER A 130 8.08 7.83 1.14
N LEU A 131 7.59 8.25 -0.03
CA LEU A 131 8.21 7.88 -1.32
C LEU A 131 9.64 8.40 -1.47
N ARG A 132 9.98 9.58 -0.95
CA ARG A 132 11.37 10.08 -0.97
C ARG A 132 12.31 9.25 -0.10
N VAL A 133 11.82 8.72 1.02
CA VAL A 133 12.58 7.76 1.85
C VAL A 133 12.79 6.46 1.08
N LEU A 134 11.72 5.91 0.50
CA LEU A 134 11.78 4.66 -0.28
C LEU A 134 12.64 4.78 -1.55
N ALA A 135 12.77 5.98 -2.13
CA ALA A 135 13.66 6.24 -3.25
C ALA A 135 15.15 5.98 -2.95
N GLY A 136 15.54 5.89 -1.67
CA GLY A 136 16.89 5.49 -1.25
C GLY A 136 17.17 3.98 -1.26
N PHE A 137 16.16 3.15 -1.52
CA PHE A 137 16.28 1.68 -1.58
C PHE A 137 16.60 1.20 -3.00
N ASP A 138 17.63 1.80 -3.61
CA ASP A 138 18.07 1.48 -4.97
C ASP A 138 18.51 0.02 -5.11
N GLY A 139 17.95 -0.67 -6.12
CA GLY A 139 18.23 -2.07 -6.40
C GLY A 139 17.72 -3.05 -5.33
N VAL A 140 16.91 -2.58 -4.38
CA VAL A 140 16.33 -3.43 -3.32
C VAL A 140 14.99 -3.99 -3.80
N LEU A 141 14.77 -5.28 -3.56
CA LEU A 141 13.54 -5.97 -3.93
C LEU A 141 12.33 -5.45 -3.12
N GLY A 142 11.20 -5.25 -3.80
CA GLY A 142 9.93 -4.85 -3.17
C GLY A 142 8.90 -5.97 -3.20
N LEU A 143 8.24 -6.16 -2.07
CA LEU A 143 7.30 -7.23 -1.80
C LEU A 143 5.96 -6.59 -1.42
N PRO A 144 5.13 -6.25 -2.41
CA PRO A 144 3.96 -5.41 -2.19
C PRO A 144 2.80 -6.16 -1.54
N GLY A 145 1.85 -5.41 -0.98
CA GLY A 145 0.56 -5.91 -0.52
C GLY A 145 -0.30 -6.44 -1.67
N HIS A 146 -0.17 -5.87 -2.87
CA HIS A 146 -0.86 -6.36 -4.07
C HIS A 146 0.02 -6.39 -5.31
N GLY A 147 -0.27 -7.33 -6.21
CA GLY A 147 0.41 -7.46 -7.49
C GLY A 147 1.77 -8.18 -7.42
N PRO A 148 2.56 -8.14 -8.51
CA PRO A 148 3.82 -8.87 -8.61
C PRO A 148 4.95 -8.24 -7.78
N VAL A 149 6.00 -9.01 -7.54
CA VAL A 149 7.25 -8.53 -6.92
C VAL A 149 7.84 -7.37 -7.72
N ILE A 150 8.33 -6.35 -7.03
CA ILE A 150 8.96 -5.16 -7.59
C ILE A 150 10.48 -5.39 -7.63
N PRO A 151 11.14 -5.37 -8.79
CA PRO A 151 12.59 -5.62 -8.86
C PRO A 151 13.46 -4.57 -8.15
N ASP A 152 12.98 -3.33 -8.07
CA ASP A 152 13.71 -2.20 -7.50
C ASP A 152 12.72 -1.20 -6.89
N VAL A 153 12.67 -1.17 -5.55
CA VAL A 153 11.82 -0.27 -4.75
C VAL A 153 12.20 1.19 -4.98
N GLY A 154 13.50 1.51 -5.02
CA GLY A 154 13.98 2.86 -5.25
C GLY A 154 13.53 3.41 -6.60
N ALA A 155 13.65 2.59 -7.65
CA ALA A 155 13.18 2.94 -8.99
C ALA A 155 11.65 3.11 -9.04
N ALA A 156 10.89 2.20 -8.41
CA ALA A 156 9.43 2.29 -8.34
C ALA A 156 8.97 3.55 -7.59
N ALA A 157 9.62 3.88 -6.47
CA ALA A 157 9.32 5.07 -5.67
C ALA A 157 9.54 6.37 -6.48
N ARG A 158 10.64 6.46 -7.24
CA ARG A 158 10.88 7.60 -8.15
C ARG A 158 9.85 7.70 -9.27
N ALA A 159 9.45 6.57 -9.84
CA ALA A 159 8.40 6.55 -10.86
C ALA A 159 7.06 7.04 -10.28
N TYR A 160 6.71 6.59 -9.07
CA TYR A 160 5.54 7.07 -8.35
C TYR A 160 5.60 8.58 -8.05
N LEU A 161 6.74 9.09 -7.57
CA LEU A 161 6.94 10.54 -7.34
C LEU A 161 6.67 11.34 -8.62
N SER A 162 7.30 10.96 -9.72
CA SER A 162 7.11 11.64 -11.01
C SER A 162 5.65 11.59 -11.47
N HIS A 163 4.99 10.43 -11.32
CA HIS A 163 3.58 10.29 -11.65
C HIS A 163 2.68 11.22 -10.80
N ARG A 164 2.94 11.32 -9.49
CA ARG A 164 2.16 12.20 -8.59
C ARG A 164 2.37 13.67 -8.90
N GLU A 165 3.59 14.07 -9.23
CA GLU A 165 3.90 15.45 -9.64
C GLU A 165 3.17 15.82 -10.93
N GLN A 166 3.23 14.96 -11.95
CA GLN A 166 2.49 15.16 -13.20
C GLN A 166 0.98 15.28 -12.95
N ARG A 167 0.43 14.44 -12.06
CA ARG A 167 -0.99 14.47 -11.74
C ARG A 167 -1.37 15.74 -10.98
N LEU A 168 -0.52 16.21 -10.07
CA LEU A 168 -0.71 17.50 -9.38
C LEU A 168 -0.70 18.67 -10.35
N ASP A 169 0.16 18.65 -11.37
CA ASP A 169 0.19 19.70 -12.40
C ASP A 169 -1.09 19.71 -13.24
N GLN A 170 -1.65 18.54 -13.55
CA GLN A 170 -2.95 18.43 -14.22
C GLN A 170 -4.09 18.98 -13.35
N VAL A 171 -4.10 18.68 -12.06
CA VAL A 171 -5.09 19.23 -11.10
C VAL A 171 -4.98 20.75 -11.04
N ARG A 172 -3.76 21.29 -10.93
CA ARG A 172 -3.52 22.75 -10.95
C ARG A 172 -4.04 23.38 -12.24
N ALA A 173 -3.82 22.72 -13.38
CA ALA A 173 -4.32 23.20 -14.67
C ALA A 173 -5.85 23.20 -14.74
N ALA A 174 -6.51 22.14 -14.25
CA ALA A 174 -7.97 22.07 -14.18
C ALA A 174 -8.56 23.18 -13.29
N LEU A 175 -7.94 23.43 -12.12
CA LEU A 175 -8.33 24.52 -11.23
C LEU A 175 -8.15 25.90 -11.89
N ALA A 176 -7.04 26.10 -12.63
CA ALA A 176 -6.80 27.34 -13.37
C ALA A 176 -7.79 27.54 -14.52
N ALA A 177 -8.34 26.46 -15.07
CA ALA A 177 -9.39 26.47 -16.09
C ALA A 177 -10.81 26.62 -15.51
N GLY A 178 -10.97 26.69 -14.19
CA GLY A 178 -12.24 26.97 -13.53
C GLY A 178 -12.93 25.77 -12.87
N ALA A 179 -12.27 24.62 -12.72
CA ALA A 179 -12.80 23.54 -11.88
C ALA A 179 -12.90 24.00 -10.42
N GLU A 180 -14.04 23.76 -9.76
CA GLU A 180 -14.30 24.21 -8.39
C GLU A 180 -14.35 23.05 -7.40
N THR A 181 -14.74 21.85 -7.85
CA THR A 181 -14.92 20.66 -7.02
C THR A 181 -13.98 19.52 -7.41
N ALA A 182 -13.86 18.51 -6.54
CA ALA A 182 -13.10 17.31 -6.86
C ALA A 182 -13.70 16.57 -8.07
N GLU A 183 -15.02 16.56 -8.16
CA GLU A 183 -15.79 15.97 -9.25
C GLU A 183 -15.50 16.67 -10.58
N ASP A 184 -15.43 18.01 -10.61
CA ASP A 184 -15.06 18.78 -11.81
C ASP A 184 -13.65 18.43 -12.28
N VAL A 185 -12.70 18.33 -11.34
CA VAL A 185 -11.32 17.95 -11.66
C VAL A 185 -11.26 16.51 -12.18
N VAL A 186 -12.05 15.58 -11.61
CA VAL A 186 -12.14 14.20 -12.12
C VAL A 186 -12.66 14.17 -13.55
N ASP A 187 -13.69 14.96 -13.89
CA ASP A 187 -14.22 15.03 -15.25
C ASP A 187 -13.21 15.49 -16.29
N VAL A 188 -12.25 16.32 -15.90
CA VAL A 188 -11.18 16.81 -16.78
C VAL A 188 -9.98 15.87 -16.80
N VAL A 189 -9.48 15.49 -15.62
CA VAL A 189 -8.18 14.82 -15.45
C VAL A 189 -8.28 13.30 -15.60
N TYR A 190 -9.46 12.74 -15.35
CA TYR A 190 -9.75 11.31 -15.33
C TYR A 190 -10.93 10.95 -16.24
N ALA A 191 -11.12 11.69 -17.34
CA ALA A 191 -12.23 11.52 -18.27
C ALA A 191 -12.39 10.08 -18.83
N ASP A 192 -11.27 9.36 -18.97
CA ASP A 192 -11.22 8.00 -19.53
C ASP A 192 -11.21 6.89 -18.46
N VAL A 193 -11.39 7.22 -17.18
CA VAL A 193 -11.39 6.23 -16.10
C VAL A 193 -12.69 5.42 -16.10
N ASP A 194 -12.56 4.11 -15.89
CA ASP A 194 -13.70 3.20 -15.75
C ASP A 194 -14.68 3.71 -14.67
N PRO A 195 -15.99 3.84 -14.98
CA PRO A 195 -16.99 4.33 -14.03
C PRO A 195 -17.00 3.57 -12.70
N GLY A 196 -16.67 2.28 -12.71
CA GLY A 196 -16.61 1.40 -11.55
C GLY A 196 -15.50 1.74 -10.56
N VAL A 197 -14.48 2.52 -10.94
CA VAL A 197 -13.40 2.98 -10.04
C VAL A 197 -13.32 4.50 -9.93
N ARG A 198 -14.29 5.22 -10.51
CA ARG A 198 -14.34 6.69 -10.48
C ARG A 198 -14.35 7.25 -9.06
N PHE A 199 -14.97 6.54 -8.11
CA PHE A 199 -14.98 6.96 -6.70
C PHE A 199 -13.56 7.08 -6.12
N ALA A 200 -12.65 6.18 -6.51
CA ALA A 200 -11.25 6.22 -6.06
C ALA A 200 -10.48 7.40 -6.68
N ALA A 201 -10.83 7.79 -7.91
CA ALA A 201 -10.31 9.00 -8.54
C ALA A 201 -10.76 10.26 -7.78
N VAL A 202 -12.04 10.34 -7.37
CA VAL A 202 -12.56 11.44 -6.55
C VAL A 202 -11.82 11.54 -5.22
N TRP A 203 -11.60 10.41 -4.52
CA TRP A 203 -10.82 10.41 -3.28
C TRP A 203 -9.38 10.89 -3.48
N SER A 204 -8.74 10.44 -4.56
CA SER A 204 -7.37 10.88 -4.90
C SER A 204 -7.31 12.37 -5.19
N VAL A 205 -8.29 12.92 -5.89
CA VAL A 205 -8.39 14.35 -6.16
C VAL A 205 -8.63 15.14 -4.87
N ARG A 206 -9.49 14.67 -3.96
CA ARG A 206 -9.70 15.34 -2.66
C ARG A 206 -8.40 15.44 -1.87
N ALA A 207 -7.57 14.40 -1.85
CA ALA A 207 -6.26 14.45 -1.22
C ALA A 207 -5.31 15.47 -1.90
N GLN A 208 -5.37 15.57 -3.23
CA GLN A 208 -4.59 16.57 -3.98
C GLN A 208 -5.05 17.99 -3.69
N LEU A 209 -6.36 18.23 -3.61
CA LEU A 209 -6.94 19.53 -3.28
C LEU A 209 -6.59 19.95 -1.85
N ALA A 210 -6.70 19.03 -0.88
CA ALA A 210 -6.25 19.24 0.49
C ALA A 210 -4.76 19.61 0.56
N TYR A 211 -3.90 18.88 -0.15
CA TYR A 211 -2.46 19.16 -0.24
C TYR A 211 -2.15 20.55 -0.83
N LEU A 212 -2.97 21.03 -1.77
CA LEU A 212 -2.85 22.36 -2.36
C LEU A 212 -3.46 23.48 -1.48
N GLY A 213 -3.97 23.15 -0.29
CA GLY A 213 -4.60 24.11 0.63
C GLY A 213 -6.00 24.54 0.19
N ARG A 214 -6.72 23.69 -0.57
CA ARG A 214 -8.07 23.93 -1.08
C ARG A 214 -9.02 22.78 -0.68
N PRO A 215 -9.34 22.61 0.61
CA PRO A 215 -10.18 21.50 1.06
C PRO A 215 -11.61 21.56 0.52
#